data_AF-A0A662RBA8-F1
#
_entry.id   AF-A0A662RBA8-F1
#
_cell.length_a   1.000
_cell.length_b   1.000
_cell.length_c   1.000
_cell.angle_alpha   90.00
_cell.angle_beta   90.00
_cell.angle_gamma   90.00
#
_symmetry.space_group_name_H-M   'P 1'
#
loop_
_entity.id
_entity.type
_entity.pdbx_description
1 polymer ?
#
loop_
_entity_poly.entity_id
_entity_poly.type
_entity_poly.pdbx_seq_one_letter_code
_entity_poly.pdbx_strand_id
1 'polypeptide(L)' 'MTPDEIAQCATLAMALEVSATPKPGNIDREHNYPDTRYEHFLASAIATYPFFAEAARRRRSFGDLLYSAV' A
#
# COMPACT_ATOMS: atom_id res chain seq x y z
N MET A 1 2.64 -2.54 -19.86
CA MET A 1 2.22 -1.59 -18.82
C MET A 1 3.34 -0.61 -18.56
N THR A 2 3.04 0.68 -18.43
CA THR A 2 3.98 1.70 -17.98
C THR A 2 4.31 1.50 -16.49
N PRO A 3 5.44 2.03 -15.97
CA PRO A 3 5.71 1.98 -14.53
C PRO A 3 4.59 2.58 -13.68
N ASP A 4 3.93 3.61 -14.20
CA ASP A 4 2.82 4.29 -13.56
C ASP A 4 1.58 3.38 -13.47
N GLU A 5 1.22 2.69 -14.56
CA GLU A 5 0.13 1.70 -14.58
C GLU A 5 0.39 0.56 -13.58
N ILE A 6 1.63 0.08 -13.46
CA ILE A 6 1.99 -0.96 -12.47
C ILE A 6 1.80 -0.43 -11.05
N ALA A 7 2.24 0.80 -10.78
CA ALA A 7 2.10 1.43 -9.48
C ALA A 7 0.64 1.68 -9.09
N GLN A 8 -0.18 2.13 -10.05
CA GLN A 8 -1.62 2.31 -9.88
C GLN A 8 -2.29 0.98 -9.55
N CYS A 9 -2.00 -0.08 -10.32
CA CYS A 9 -2.55 -1.42 -10.04
C CYS A 9 -2.14 -1.94 -8.65
N ALA A 10 -0.86 -1.79 -8.27
CA ALA A 10 -0.39 -2.23 -6.96
C ALA A 10 -1.05 -1.47 -5.81
N THR A 11 -1.13 -0.14 -5.92
CA THR A 11 -1.77 0.72 -4.92
C THR A 11 -3.28 0.44 -4.81
N LEU A 12 -3.96 0.24 -5.94
CA LEU A 12 -5.37 -0.13 -5.98
C LEU A 12 -5.62 -1.50 -5.34
N ALA A 13 -4.77 -2.48 -5.64
CA ALA A 13 -4.87 -3.81 -5.04
C ALA A 13 -4.75 -3.75 -3.50
N MET A 14 -3.79 -2.97 -2.98
CA MET A 14 -3.66 -2.73 -1.54
C MET A 14 -4.89 -2.03 -0.96
N ALA A 15 -5.41 -0.99 -1.62
CA ALA A 15 -6.60 -0.28 -1.15
C ALA A 15 -7.83 -1.19 -1.10
N LEU A 16 -8.03 -2.05 -2.12
CA LEU A 16 -9.12 -3.03 -2.14
C LEU A 16 -8.98 -4.08 -1.04
N GLU A 17 -7.76 -4.56 -0.80
CA GLU A 17 -7.46 -5.55 0.25
C GLU A 17 -7.72 -4.98 1.65
N VAL A 18 -7.31 -3.74 1.90
CA VAL A 18 -7.60 -3.02 3.16
C VAL A 18 -9.09 -2.72 3.31
N SER A 19 -9.79 -2.46 2.21
CA SER A 19 -11.23 -2.11 2.19
C SER A 19 -12.17 -3.31 2.26
N ALA A 20 -11.67 -4.54 2.20
CA ALA A 20 -12.49 -5.74 2.28
C ALA A 20 -13.31 -5.78 3.60
N THR A 21 -14.51 -6.36 3.57
CA THR A 21 -15.33 -6.55 4.77
C THR A 21 -16.16 -7.84 4.65
N PRO A 22 -16.08 -8.76 5.63
CA PRO A 22 -15.15 -8.74 6.76
C PRO A 22 -13.70 -8.96 6.28
N LYS A 23 -12.74 -8.20 6.81
CA LYS A 23 -11.32 -8.41 6.52
C LYS A 23 -10.76 -9.36 7.58
N PRO A 24 -10.07 -10.45 7.21
CA PRO A 24 -9.39 -11.28 8.20
C PRO A 24 -8.30 -10.46 8.90
N GLY A 25 -8.40 -10.28 10.22
CA GLY A 25 -7.45 -9.52 11.01
C GLY A 25 -8.09 -8.79 12.18
N ASN A 26 -7.30 -7.92 12.84
CA ASN A 26 -7.75 -7.16 14.00
C ASN A 26 -8.32 -5.77 13.64
N ILE A 27 -7.94 -5.22 12.49
CA ILE A 27 -8.37 -3.91 12.02
C ILE A 27 -9.10 -4.06 10.69
N ASP A 28 -10.33 -3.55 10.64
CA ASP A 28 -11.12 -3.42 9.42
C ASP A 28 -12.06 -2.21 9.53
N ARG A 29 -13.03 -2.10 8.62
CA ARG A 29 -13.98 -0.97 8.60
C ARG A 29 -14.87 -0.90 9.85
N GLU A 30 -15.04 -2.00 10.56
CA GLU A 30 -15.91 -2.15 11.74
C GLU A 30 -15.11 -2.28 13.04
N HIS A 31 -13.81 -2.61 12.96
CA HIS A 31 -12.94 -2.84 14.11
C HIS A 31 -11.71 -1.92 14.08
N ASN A 32 -11.69 -0.93 14.98
CA ASN A 32 -10.58 0.01 15.16
C ASN A 32 -9.98 -0.10 16.58
N TYR A 33 -8.69 0.22 16.72
CA TYR A 33 -8.02 0.47 18.00
C TYR A 33 -7.82 1.98 18.22
N PRO A 34 -7.63 2.46 19.47
CA PRO A 34 -7.42 3.89 19.75
C PRO A 34 -6.32 4.53 18.91
N ASP A 35 -5.22 3.81 18.70
CA ASP A 35 -4.02 4.32 18.03
C ASP A 35 -3.86 3.77 16.60
N THR A 36 -4.74 2.88 16.15
CA THR A 36 -4.62 2.22 14.85
C THR A 36 -5.99 1.99 14.25
N ARG A 37 -6.23 2.63 13.11
CA ARG A 37 -7.52 2.61 12.44
C ARG A 37 -7.40 2.17 10.99
N TYR A 38 -8.51 1.73 10.41
CA TYR A 38 -8.65 1.47 8.97
C TYR A 38 -8.06 2.60 8.10
N GLU A 39 -8.30 3.86 8.45
CA GLU A 39 -7.82 5.00 7.68
C GLU A 39 -6.29 5.12 7.68
N HIS A 40 -5.59 4.63 8.71
CA HIS A 40 -4.13 4.59 8.73
C HIS A 40 -3.60 3.60 7.67
N PHE A 41 -4.26 2.46 7.51
CA PHE A 41 -3.91 1.48 6.46
C PHE A 41 -4.23 2.01 5.06
N LEU A 42 -5.37 2.69 4.90
CA LEU A 42 -5.73 3.30 3.62
C LEU A 42 -4.71 4.40 3.24
N ALA A 43 -4.34 5.26 4.18
CA ALA A 43 -3.31 6.27 3.97
C ALA A 43 -1.95 5.64 3.61
N SER A 44 -1.57 4.56 4.29
CA SER A 44 -0.34 3.81 3.98
C SER A 44 -0.39 3.24 2.55
N ALA A 45 -1.49 2.62 2.13
CA ALA A 45 -1.62 2.10 0.78
C ALA A 45 -1.38 3.20 -0.26
N ILE A 46 -2.03 4.36 -0.14
CA ILE A 46 -1.85 5.48 -1.07
C ILE A 46 -0.40 6.01 -1.05
N ALA A 47 0.23 6.09 0.12
CA ALA A 47 1.60 6.57 0.27
C ALA A 47 2.65 5.67 -0.41
N THR A 48 2.35 4.39 -0.70
CA THR A 48 3.29 3.48 -1.37
C THR A 48 3.49 3.77 -2.86
N TYR A 49 2.58 4.52 -3.49
CA TYR A 49 2.57 4.81 -4.93
C TYR A 49 3.94 5.19 -5.54
N PRO A 50 4.65 6.24 -5.06
CA PRO A 50 5.91 6.66 -5.66
C PRO A 50 6.98 5.55 -5.60
N PHE A 51 6.94 4.70 -4.58
CA PHE A 51 7.89 3.60 -4.42
C PHE A 51 7.59 2.43 -5.36
N PHE A 52 6.31 2.12 -5.61
CA PHE A 52 5.95 1.16 -6.65
C PHE A 52 6.29 1.67 -8.05
N ALA A 53 6.11 2.96 -8.31
CA ALA A 53 6.50 3.56 -9.58
C ALA A 53 8.02 3.47 -9.79
N GLU A 54 8.82 3.69 -8.74
CA GLU A 54 10.27 3.52 -8.79
C GLU A 54 10.69 2.05 -8.91
N ALA A 55 10.05 1.15 -8.17
CA ALA A 55 10.29 -0.29 -8.26
C ALA A 55 9.99 -0.84 -9.67
N ALA A 56 8.89 -0.39 -10.29
CA ALA A 56 8.49 -0.80 -11.62
C ALA A 56 9.49 -0.36 -12.72
N ARG A 57 10.32 0.66 -12.46
CA ARG A 57 11.42 1.06 -13.37
C ARG A 57 12.61 0.10 -13.33
N ARG A 58 12.71 -0.78 -12.32
CA ARG A 58 13.76 -1.81 -12.15
C ARG A 58 15.19 -1.24 -12.18
N ARG A 59 15.41 -0.07 -11.58
CA ARG A 59 16.72 0.62 -11.57
C ARG A 59 17.49 0.48 -10.27
N ARG A 60 16.84 0.07 -9.18
CA ARG A 60 17.40 -0.02 -7.83
C ARG A 60 17.18 -1.42 -7.28
N SER A 61 18.02 -1.82 -6.32
CA SER A 61 17.82 -3.07 -5.61
C SER A 61 16.56 -3.01 -4.73
N PHE A 62 16.01 -4.16 -4.38
CA PHE A 62 14.87 -4.23 -3.47
C PHE A 62 15.18 -3.59 -2.11
N GLY A 63 16.38 -3.79 -1.57
CA GLY A 63 16.79 -3.20 -0.29
C GLY A 63 16.82 -1.67 -0.33
N ASP A 64 17.33 -1.09 -1.42
CA ASP A 64 17.36 0.36 -1.60
C ASP A 64 15.96 0.98 -1.68
N LEU A 65 15.04 0.27 -2.35
CA LEU A 65 13.64 0.67 -2.49
C LEU A 65 12.92 0.61 -1.13
N LEU A 66 13.10 -0.47 -0.38
CA LEU A 66 12.55 -0.61 0.97
C LEU A 66 13.07 0.47 1.92
N TYR A 67 14.38 0.70 1.93
CA TYR A 67 14.98 1.74 2.77
C TYR A 67 14.45 3.14 2.44
N SER A 68 14.09 3.40 1.18
CA SER A 68 13.54 4.70 0.79
C SER A 68 12.08 4.90 1.20
N ALA A 69 11.38 3.82 1.57
CA ALA A 69 9.94 3.82 1.84
C ALA A 69 9.59 3.94 3.34
N VAL A 70 10.59 4.01 4.23
CA VAL A 70 10.44 4.05 5.70
C VAL A 70 11.15 5.23 6.34
#